data_AF-D4DW09-F1
#
_entry.id   AF-D4DW09-F1
#
_cell.length_a   1.000
_cell.length_b   1.000
_cell.length_c   1.000
_cell.angle_alpha   90.00
_cell.angle_beta   90.00
_cell.angle_gamma   90.00
#
_symmetry.space_group_name_H-M   'P 1'
#
loop_
_entity.id
_entity.type
_entity.pdbx_description
1 polymer ?
#
loop_
_entity_poly.entity_id
_entity_poly.type
_entity_poly.pdbx_seq_one_letter_code
_entity_poly.pdbx_strand_id
1 'polypeptide(L)'
;MNANEPSASTNNDETDPLPSSQDKKKAPSINIIKVRDDHLPLQFIIDENDTAKYKFAEGIEASWLSSDSFGIKELRNRIEPWLTSLFQSEHLSLLAGSGLTHAIHYLAAGKGAAGMNTLPLSDHLTEINQAAKNAAIAAGRKEGNLEDQLRVANELLRGFEILQKKPEAEALRAELKSGMQDFAHSILKSEEGIAIAAEHKREQAFNTLITFLMSFASRTGVRDRLNIFTTNYDRLIEAGAELAGLHLLDRFLGNLMPIFRSSRLDLDMHYNPPGIRGEPRYLEGVARYTKLHGSVDWVQTKKDIHRIGLPFGAESTEPYLKAPGLAGATAHQLMIYPNAAKDRETADYPYVELFRDLAAAVCRPNSTLVTYGYSFGDEHINRVIRDMLTIPSTHLVIISFDDPLDRIMQTYQEMGRPSQISLLIGPALADIATLTENYLPKAAIDKTTFRMSELLKQRWGTSNLEDKKPPEHGTTGGVQE
;
A
#
# COMPACT_ATOMS: atom_id res chain seq x y z
N MET A 1 43.73 66.37 -19.31
CA MET A 1 44.88 65.79 -18.59
C MET A 1 44.78 66.18 -17.13
N ASN A 2 44.45 65.20 -16.29
CA ASN A 2 45.04 64.90 -14.98
C ASN A 2 43.97 64.33 -14.04
N ALA A 3 44.22 63.07 -13.71
CA ALA A 3 43.43 62.22 -12.84
C ALA A 3 43.71 62.56 -11.37
N ASN A 4 42.67 62.43 -10.56
CA ASN A 4 42.74 62.46 -9.10
C ASN A 4 42.78 61.02 -8.58
N GLU A 5 43.79 60.73 -7.76
CA GLU A 5 43.77 59.76 -6.66
C GLU A 5 43.23 60.48 -5.40
N PRO A 6 42.69 59.81 -4.34
CA PRO A 6 43.50 58.86 -3.56
C PRO A 6 42.80 57.72 -2.77
N SER A 7 43.66 56.84 -2.25
CA SER A 7 43.65 56.16 -0.94
C SER A 7 42.84 54.87 -0.72
N ALA A 8 43.60 53.86 -0.29
CA ALA A 8 43.21 52.50 0.05
C ALA A 8 42.51 52.40 1.41
N SER A 9 41.57 51.46 1.50
CA SER A 9 41.04 50.93 2.76
C SER A 9 41.16 49.41 2.77
N THR A 10 41.81 48.94 3.82
CA THR A 10 41.95 47.55 4.28
C THR A 10 40.63 47.07 4.85
N ASN A 11 40.15 45.89 4.44
CA ASN A 11 39.16 45.12 5.21
C ASN A 11 39.70 43.70 5.43
N ASN A 12 39.65 43.30 6.69
CA ASN A 12 40.07 42.02 7.24
C ASN A 12 39.16 40.89 6.76
N ASP A 13 39.76 39.80 6.28
CA ASP A 13 39.14 38.48 6.14
C ASP A 13 39.13 37.82 7.53
N GLU A 14 37.98 37.83 8.20
CA GLU A 14 37.68 36.90 9.31
C GLU A 14 36.84 35.74 8.76
N THR A 15 37.42 34.55 8.84
CA THR A 15 36.83 33.27 8.50
C THR A 15 35.75 32.89 9.53
N ASP A 16 34.48 32.96 9.15
CA ASP A 16 33.38 32.38 9.93
C ASP A 16 33.21 30.88 9.61
N PRO A 17 33.18 29.99 10.63
CA PRO A 17 32.94 28.57 10.43
C PRO A 17 31.47 28.28 10.13
N LEU A 18 31.24 27.41 9.14
CA LEU A 18 29.94 26.86 8.74
C LEU A 18 29.12 26.35 9.95
N PRO A 19 27.81 26.68 10.05
CA PRO A 19 27.00 26.22 11.16
C PRO A 19 26.79 24.69 11.08
N SER A 20 27.18 24.04 12.18
CA SER A 20 27.01 22.62 12.46
C SER A 20 25.56 22.15 12.31
N SER A 21 25.39 20.98 11.72
CA SER A 21 24.14 20.25 11.55
C SER A 21 23.55 19.75 12.88
N GLN A 22 22.88 20.60 13.64
CA GLN A 22 21.97 20.18 14.72
C GLN A 22 20.73 21.09 14.74
N ASP A 23 19.57 20.46 14.95
CA ASP A 23 18.24 21.04 15.21
C ASP A 23 17.44 21.66 14.06
N LYS A 24 17.10 20.84 13.05
CA LYS A 24 15.77 20.96 12.43
C LYS A 24 14.76 20.32 13.38
N LYS A 25 14.03 21.13 14.17
CA LYS A 25 12.83 20.69 14.91
C LYS A 25 11.92 19.92 13.96
N LYS A 26 11.81 18.60 14.15
CA LYS A 26 10.91 17.71 13.39
C LYS A 26 9.48 18.17 13.70
N ALA A 27 8.70 18.58 12.69
CA ALA A 27 7.31 18.96 12.88
C ALA A 27 6.56 17.82 13.59
N PRO A 28 5.60 18.12 14.50
CA PRO A 28 4.86 17.09 15.22
C PRO A 28 4.15 16.18 14.20
N SER A 29 4.32 14.87 14.35
CA SER A 29 3.73 13.89 13.42
C SER A 29 2.23 13.79 13.67
N ILE A 30 1.45 14.43 12.78
CA ILE A 30 -0.01 14.46 12.84
C ILE A 30 -0.57 13.08 12.47
N ASN A 31 -1.55 12.63 13.24
CA ASN A 31 -2.30 11.40 12.97
C ASN A 31 -3.78 11.74 12.78
N ILE A 32 -4.47 11.01 11.91
CA ILE A 32 -5.88 11.21 11.57
C ILE A 32 -6.59 9.87 11.70
N ILE A 33 -7.62 9.82 12.54
CA ILE A 33 -8.49 8.65 12.70
C ILE A 33 -9.93 8.99 12.34
N LYS A 34 -10.56 8.10 11.59
CA LYS A 34 -12.01 8.10 11.36
C LYS A 34 -12.48 6.66 11.26
N VAL A 35 -13.19 6.16 12.27
CA VAL A 35 -13.69 4.78 12.28
C VAL A 35 -15.11 4.74 12.86
N ARG A 36 -15.85 3.67 12.56
CA ARG A 36 -17.20 3.44 13.09
C ARG A 36 -18.14 4.63 12.81
N ASP A 37 -18.62 5.26 13.87
CA ASP A 37 -19.60 6.33 13.94
C ASP A 37 -18.99 7.74 13.93
N ASP A 38 -17.66 7.86 13.77
CA ASP A 38 -17.00 9.17 13.68
C ASP A 38 -17.57 10.00 12.52
N HIS A 39 -18.20 11.13 12.86
CA HIS A 39 -18.79 12.06 11.89
C HIS A 39 -17.73 12.79 11.05
N LEU A 40 -16.60 13.14 11.67
CA LEU A 40 -15.50 13.87 11.05
C LEU A 40 -14.16 13.17 11.36
N PRO A 41 -13.14 13.30 10.49
CA PRO A 41 -11.79 12.85 10.79
C PRO A 41 -11.23 13.58 12.02
N LEU A 42 -10.78 12.82 13.01
CA LEU A 42 -10.24 13.34 14.27
C LEU A 42 -8.71 13.37 14.19
N GLN A 43 -8.11 14.54 14.41
CA GLN A 43 -6.65 14.73 14.35
C GLN A 43 -6.02 14.71 15.73
N PHE A 44 -4.95 13.95 15.91
CA PHE A 44 -4.22 13.87 17.17
C PHE A 44 -2.71 13.83 16.99
N ILE A 45 -2.01 14.29 18.02
CA ILE A 45 -0.55 14.30 18.12
C ILE A 45 -0.11 13.58 19.39
N ILE A 46 1.19 13.28 19.49
CA ILE A 46 1.80 12.77 20.71
C ILE A 46 1.68 13.84 21.80
N ASP A 47 1.34 13.43 23.02
CA ASP A 47 1.27 14.33 24.18
C ASP A 47 2.68 14.79 24.57
N GLU A 48 2.90 16.11 24.60
CA GLU A 48 4.20 16.69 24.94
C GLU A 48 4.64 16.33 26.38
N ASN A 49 3.68 16.02 27.26
CA ASN A 49 3.96 15.66 28.65
C ASN A 49 4.20 14.15 28.87
N ASP A 50 3.75 13.30 27.93
CA ASP A 50 3.88 11.85 28.02
C ASP A 50 3.93 11.26 26.61
N THR A 51 5.14 10.89 26.16
CA THR A 51 5.38 10.38 24.81
C THR A 51 4.69 9.03 24.53
N ALA A 52 4.17 8.35 25.56
CA ALA A 52 3.38 7.14 25.41
C ALA A 52 1.87 7.41 25.20
N LYS A 53 1.46 8.68 25.29
CA LYS A 53 0.07 9.11 25.13
C LYS A 53 -0.10 10.07 23.97
N TYR A 54 -1.36 10.24 23.59
CA TYR A 54 -1.84 11.10 22.53
C TYR A 54 -2.86 12.08 23.07
N LYS A 55 -2.95 13.23 22.40
CA LYS A 55 -3.98 14.25 22.60
C LYS A 55 -4.57 14.68 21.27
N PHE A 56 -5.89 14.86 21.23
CA PHE A 56 -6.56 15.46 20.09
C PHE A 56 -6.19 16.94 19.96
N ALA A 57 -6.25 17.47 18.74
CA ALA A 57 -6.10 18.90 18.50
C ALA A 57 -7.19 19.70 19.24
N GLU A 58 -6.88 20.96 19.60
CA GLU A 58 -7.81 21.82 20.34
C GLU A 58 -9.18 21.94 19.65
N GLY A 59 -10.25 21.74 20.43
CA GLY A 59 -11.63 21.82 19.96
C GLY A 59 -12.20 20.53 19.35
N ILE A 60 -11.44 19.42 19.33
CA ILE A 60 -11.92 18.10 18.90
C ILE A 60 -12.25 17.25 20.12
N GLU A 61 -13.53 16.95 20.33
CA GLU A 61 -13.98 15.99 21.33
C GLU A 61 -14.33 14.65 20.69
N ALA A 62 -13.69 13.59 21.18
CA ALA A 62 -14.00 12.22 20.79
C ALA A 62 -15.04 11.63 21.77
N SER A 63 -16.25 11.33 21.28
CA SER A 63 -17.37 10.80 22.08
C SER A 63 -17.07 9.49 22.83
N TRP A 64 -16.02 8.80 22.44
CA TRP A 64 -15.60 7.50 22.94
C TRP A 64 -14.42 7.55 23.92
N LEU A 65 -13.91 8.75 24.22
CA LEU A 65 -12.91 8.96 25.26
C LEU A 65 -13.52 9.63 26.49
N SER A 66 -13.07 9.18 27.66
CA SER A 66 -13.42 9.77 28.95
C SER A 66 -12.36 10.73 29.50
N SER A 67 -11.21 10.83 28.85
CA SER A 67 -10.06 11.63 29.28
C SER A 67 -9.39 12.32 28.10
N ASP A 68 -8.80 13.49 28.35
CA ASP A 68 -8.11 14.30 27.34
C ASP A 68 -6.86 13.63 26.75
N SER A 69 -6.27 12.69 27.49
CA SER A 69 -5.14 11.86 27.03
C SER A 69 -5.57 10.41 26.87
N PHE A 70 -5.04 9.74 25.85
CA PHE A 70 -5.33 8.34 25.53
C PHE A 70 -4.08 7.66 24.95
N GLY A 71 -4.06 6.33 24.93
CA GLY A 71 -2.93 5.56 24.40
C GLY A 71 -3.35 4.54 23.34
N ILE A 72 -2.40 3.64 23.04
CA ILE A 72 -2.60 2.55 22.07
C ILE A 72 -3.77 1.63 22.48
N LYS A 73 -4.02 1.46 23.78
CA LYS A 73 -5.10 0.59 24.29
C LYS A 73 -6.48 1.11 23.88
N GLU A 74 -6.72 2.40 24.05
CA GLU A 74 -7.98 3.06 23.68
C GLU A 74 -8.16 3.04 22.15
N LEU A 75 -7.10 3.35 21.40
CA LEU A 75 -7.08 3.25 19.93
C LEU A 75 -7.41 1.82 19.47
N ARG A 76 -6.74 0.82 20.05
CA ARG A 76 -6.96 -0.60 19.75
C ARG A 76 -8.39 -1.03 20.01
N ASN A 77 -8.96 -0.68 21.16
CA ASN A 77 -10.36 -1.00 21.49
C ASN A 77 -11.36 -0.40 20.49
N ARG A 78 -11.00 0.70 19.83
CA ARG A 78 -11.82 1.32 18.80
C ARG A 78 -11.60 0.72 17.40
N ILE A 79 -10.34 0.50 17.03
CA ILE A 79 -9.93 0.13 15.67
C ILE A 79 -10.07 -1.38 15.43
N GLU A 80 -9.52 -2.23 16.30
CA GLU A 80 -9.43 -3.68 16.08
C GLU A 80 -10.82 -4.31 15.87
N PRO A 81 -11.85 -4.04 16.70
CA PRO A 81 -13.19 -4.62 16.47
C PRO A 81 -13.84 -4.14 15.18
N TRP A 82 -13.59 -2.88 14.79
CA TRP A 82 -14.13 -2.30 13.56
C TRP A 82 -13.50 -2.95 12.32
N LEU A 83 -12.17 -3.01 12.26
CA LEU A 83 -11.47 -3.69 11.17
C LEU A 83 -11.82 -5.18 11.13
N THR A 84 -11.94 -5.83 12.29
CA THR A 84 -12.40 -7.22 12.37
C THR A 84 -13.76 -7.37 11.72
N SER A 85 -14.74 -6.51 12.03
CA SER A 85 -16.07 -6.57 11.40
C SER A 85 -15.99 -6.38 9.87
N LEU A 86 -15.22 -5.41 9.40
CA LEU A 86 -15.08 -5.12 7.97
C LEU A 86 -14.37 -6.25 7.21
N PHE A 87 -13.35 -6.88 7.80
CA PHE A 87 -12.62 -7.99 7.16
C PHE A 87 -13.46 -9.26 7.07
N GLN A 88 -14.58 -9.31 7.80
CA GLN A 88 -15.56 -10.39 7.75
C GLN A 88 -16.63 -10.15 6.67
N SER A 89 -16.50 -9.10 5.85
CA SER A 89 -17.32 -8.86 4.67
C SER A 89 -17.33 -10.08 3.73
N GLU A 90 -18.42 -10.22 2.98
CA GLU A 90 -18.56 -11.28 1.96
C GLU A 90 -17.42 -11.21 0.95
N HIS A 91 -17.08 -9.99 0.53
CA HIS A 91 -16.01 -9.69 -0.40
C HIS A 91 -14.99 -8.76 0.27
N LEU A 92 -13.72 -9.18 0.24
CA LEU A 92 -12.61 -8.41 0.79
C LEU A 92 -11.51 -8.27 -0.25
N SER A 93 -11.04 -7.05 -0.42
CA SER A 93 -9.94 -6.70 -1.30
C SER A 93 -8.92 -5.86 -0.53
N LEU A 94 -7.64 -6.14 -0.76
CA LEU A 94 -6.50 -5.35 -0.29
C LEU A 94 -5.86 -4.68 -1.50
N LEU A 95 -5.65 -3.37 -1.46
CA LEU A 95 -4.83 -2.63 -2.42
C LEU A 95 -3.57 -2.14 -1.69
N ALA A 96 -2.43 -2.79 -1.96
CA ALA A 96 -1.14 -2.39 -1.44
C ALA A 96 -0.46 -1.40 -2.39
N GLY A 97 -0.07 -0.24 -1.87
CA GLY A 97 0.76 0.74 -2.59
C GLY A 97 2.23 0.67 -2.14
N SER A 98 3.02 1.63 -2.61
CA SER A 98 4.47 1.66 -2.37
C SER A 98 4.82 1.82 -0.89
N GLY A 99 3.90 2.33 -0.06
CA GLY A 99 4.09 2.40 1.39
C GLY A 99 4.33 1.03 2.04
N LEU A 100 3.79 -0.07 1.49
CA LEU A 100 4.13 -1.43 1.93
C LEU A 100 5.61 -1.74 1.73
N THR A 101 6.11 -1.52 0.52
CA THR A 101 7.50 -1.76 0.17
C THR A 101 8.43 -0.90 1.01
N HIS A 102 8.10 0.38 1.19
CA HIS A 102 8.90 1.29 2.01
C HIS A 102 8.93 0.87 3.48
N ALA A 103 7.79 0.47 4.06
CA ALA A 103 7.72 0.08 5.46
C ALA A 103 8.56 -1.18 5.73
N ILE A 104 8.43 -2.22 4.90
CA ILE A 104 9.21 -3.46 5.07
C ILE A 104 10.69 -3.24 4.78
N HIS A 105 11.02 -2.47 3.74
CA HIS A 105 12.40 -2.11 3.44
C HIS A 105 13.04 -1.29 4.58
N TYR A 106 12.28 -0.41 5.23
CA TYR A 106 12.75 0.34 6.38
C TYR A 106 13.09 -0.58 7.57
N LEU A 107 12.25 -1.58 7.85
CA LEU A 107 12.53 -2.59 8.88
C LEU A 107 13.81 -3.39 8.58
N ALA A 108 14.02 -3.81 7.33
CA ALA A 108 15.17 -4.62 6.94
C ALA A 108 16.47 -3.79 6.84
N ALA A 109 16.43 -2.68 6.10
CA ALA A 109 17.61 -1.93 5.66
C ALA A 109 17.78 -0.55 6.35
N GLY A 110 16.84 -0.13 7.21
CA GLY A 110 16.90 1.14 7.95
C GLY A 110 16.68 2.40 7.11
N LYS A 111 16.21 2.25 5.88
CA LYS A 111 15.92 3.35 4.94
C LYS A 111 14.74 3.00 4.04
N GLY A 112 14.11 3.99 3.43
CA GLY A 112 13.06 3.76 2.43
C GLY A 112 13.57 3.00 1.21
N ALA A 113 12.64 2.30 0.53
CA ALA A 113 12.88 1.67 -0.76
C ALA A 113 13.06 2.73 -1.87
N ALA A 114 13.33 2.27 -3.10
CA ALA A 114 13.31 3.16 -4.26
C ALA A 114 11.90 3.74 -4.46
N GLY A 115 11.83 5.08 -4.52
CA GLY A 115 10.63 5.82 -4.87
C GLY A 115 10.44 5.94 -6.39
N MET A 116 9.23 6.31 -6.81
CA MET A 116 8.92 6.62 -8.21
C MET A 116 9.32 8.06 -8.57
N ASN A 117 10.62 8.36 -8.46
CA ASN A 117 11.17 9.65 -8.84
C ASN A 117 11.15 9.83 -10.36
N THR A 118 11.15 11.08 -10.84
CA THR A 118 11.20 11.40 -12.27
C THR A 118 12.48 10.87 -12.91
N LEU A 119 12.38 10.43 -14.16
CA LEU A 119 13.55 10.04 -14.95
C LEU A 119 14.44 11.26 -15.23
N PRO A 120 15.78 11.09 -15.14
CA PRO A 120 16.73 12.11 -15.55
C PRO A 120 16.84 12.13 -17.08
N LEU A 121 15.85 12.71 -17.75
CA LEU A 121 15.92 12.98 -19.20
C LEU A 121 16.81 14.20 -19.45
N SER A 122 17.58 14.21 -20.53
CA SER A 122 18.38 15.37 -20.94
C SER A 122 17.69 16.15 -22.05
N ASP A 123 17.25 15.46 -23.10
CA ASP A 123 16.62 16.08 -24.25
C ASP A 123 15.17 16.49 -23.96
N HIS A 124 14.83 17.75 -24.23
CA HIS A 124 13.48 18.32 -24.07
C HIS A 124 12.85 18.15 -22.67
N LEU A 125 13.69 17.97 -21.63
CA LEU A 125 13.24 17.76 -20.25
C LEU A 125 12.28 18.87 -19.77
N THR A 126 12.57 20.12 -20.12
CA THR A 126 11.77 21.28 -19.74
C THR A 126 10.35 21.19 -20.29
N GLU A 127 10.22 20.88 -21.58
CA GLU A 127 8.96 20.77 -22.29
C GLU A 127 8.17 19.55 -21.79
N ILE A 128 8.85 18.41 -21.60
CA ILE A 128 8.25 17.19 -21.07
C ILE A 128 7.70 17.42 -19.66
N ASN A 129 8.49 17.99 -18.76
CA ASN A 129 8.06 18.24 -17.38
C ASN A 129 6.93 19.26 -17.31
N GLN A 130 6.97 20.32 -18.14
CA GLN A 130 5.90 21.30 -18.20
C GLN A 130 4.60 20.70 -18.73
N ALA A 131 4.66 19.88 -19.78
CA ALA A 131 3.48 19.20 -20.32
C ALA A 131 2.94 18.13 -19.34
N ALA A 132 3.82 17.41 -18.64
CA ALA A 132 3.43 16.45 -17.60
C ALA A 132 2.71 17.16 -16.45
N LYS A 133 3.23 18.31 -16.00
CA LYS A 133 2.57 19.15 -14.98
C LYS A 133 1.21 19.68 -15.45
N ASN A 134 1.12 20.18 -16.68
CA ASN A 134 -0.16 20.66 -17.23
C ASN A 134 -1.20 19.55 -17.30
N ALA A 135 -0.79 18.33 -17.70
CA ALA A 135 -1.67 17.17 -17.74
C ALA A 135 -2.11 16.72 -16.34
N ALA A 136 -1.21 16.74 -15.36
CA ALA A 136 -1.53 16.45 -13.97
C ALA A 136 -2.57 17.44 -13.40
N ILE A 137 -2.40 18.75 -13.67
CA ILE A 137 -3.36 19.79 -13.27
C ILE A 137 -4.72 19.56 -13.93
N ALA A 138 -4.76 19.22 -15.22
CA ALA A 138 -6.01 18.90 -15.92
C ALA A 138 -6.71 17.66 -15.34
N ALA A 139 -5.94 16.73 -14.76
CA ALA A 139 -6.45 15.55 -14.05
C ALA A 139 -6.75 15.81 -12.55
N GLY A 140 -6.70 17.06 -12.08
CA GLY A 140 -7.00 17.44 -10.70
C GLY A 140 -5.83 17.31 -9.72
N ARG A 141 -4.61 17.02 -10.17
CA ARG A 141 -3.40 16.90 -9.33
C ARG A 141 -2.54 18.16 -9.38
N LYS A 142 -1.86 18.50 -8.27
CA LYS A 142 -0.97 19.68 -8.18
C LYS A 142 0.35 19.53 -8.97
N GLU A 143 0.92 18.32 -8.99
CA GLU A 143 2.20 18.01 -9.62
C GLU A 143 2.12 16.66 -10.37
N GLY A 144 2.93 16.54 -11.43
CA GLY A 144 3.06 15.33 -12.23
C GLY A 144 3.85 14.23 -11.51
N ASN A 145 3.58 12.97 -11.85
CA ASN A 145 4.35 11.81 -11.39
C ASN A 145 5.25 11.27 -12.52
N LEU A 146 6.05 10.23 -12.19
CA LEU A 146 6.89 9.52 -13.15
C LEU A 146 6.07 9.00 -14.36
N GLU A 147 4.85 8.52 -14.14
CA GLU A 147 3.98 8.02 -15.20
C GLU A 147 3.55 9.13 -16.16
N ASP A 148 3.23 10.33 -15.67
CA ASP A 148 2.92 11.50 -16.51
C ASP A 148 4.13 11.88 -17.36
N GLN A 149 5.32 11.92 -16.75
CA GLN A 149 6.55 12.25 -17.44
C GLN A 149 6.83 11.25 -18.56
N LEU A 150 6.69 9.95 -18.28
CA LEU A 150 6.87 8.88 -19.25
C LEU A 150 5.81 8.91 -20.35
N ARG A 151 4.55 9.15 -20.02
CA ARG A 151 3.46 9.28 -21.00
C ARG A 151 3.75 10.42 -21.97
N VAL A 152 4.09 11.61 -21.44
CA VAL A 152 4.41 12.78 -22.26
C VAL A 152 5.66 12.57 -23.09
N ALA A 153 6.69 11.93 -22.54
CA ALA A 153 7.90 11.61 -23.30
C ALA A 153 7.61 10.64 -24.46
N ASN A 154 6.74 9.65 -24.27
CA ASN A 154 6.29 8.77 -25.35
C ASN A 154 5.39 9.49 -26.38
N GLU A 155 4.55 10.44 -25.95
CA GLU A 155 3.80 11.33 -26.85
C GLU A 155 4.73 12.15 -27.74
N LEU A 156 5.78 12.71 -27.14
CA LEU A 156 6.78 13.48 -27.86
C LEU A 156 7.59 12.61 -28.82
N LEU A 157 8.03 11.42 -28.38
CA LEU A 157 8.71 10.44 -29.23
C LEU A 157 7.87 10.12 -30.47
N ARG A 158 6.56 9.87 -30.26
CA ARG A 158 5.64 9.62 -31.37
C ARG A 158 5.50 10.84 -32.29
N GLY A 159 5.47 12.03 -31.71
CA GLY A 159 5.49 13.30 -32.46
C GLY A 159 6.74 13.42 -33.35
N PHE A 160 7.93 13.14 -32.82
CA PHE A 160 9.17 13.15 -33.61
C PHE A 160 9.18 12.11 -34.73
N GLU A 161 8.65 10.91 -34.48
CA GLU A 161 8.49 9.88 -35.52
C GLU A 161 7.57 10.35 -36.66
N ILE A 162 6.44 10.97 -36.32
CA ILE A 162 5.47 11.50 -37.30
C ILE A 162 6.09 12.62 -38.13
N LEU A 163 6.84 13.52 -37.48
CA LEU A 163 7.56 14.62 -38.13
C LEU A 163 8.83 14.17 -38.85
N GLN A 164 9.14 12.86 -38.83
CA GLN A 164 10.34 12.25 -39.44
C GLN A 164 11.66 12.83 -38.91
N LYS A 165 11.64 13.35 -37.68
CA LYS A 165 12.82 13.84 -36.94
C LYS A 165 13.59 12.67 -36.34
N LYS A 166 14.26 11.90 -37.20
CA LYS A 166 14.92 10.64 -36.81
C LYS A 166 15.98 10.80 -35.72
N PRO A 167 16.90 11.79 -35.77
CA PRO A 167 17.91 11.95 -34.73
C PRO A 167 17.30 12.18 -33.34
N GLU A 168 16.32 13.07 -33.25
CA GLU A 168 15.64 13.41 -31.99
C GLU A 168 14.81 12.22 -31.47
N ALA A 169 14.14 11.49 -32.37
CA ALA A 169 13.41 10.29 -32.00
C ALA A 169 14.33 9.17 -31.48
N GLU A 170 15.49 8.97 -32.11
CA GLU A 170 16.46 7.96 -31.68
C GLU A 170 17.12 8.33 -30.34
N ALA A 171 17.47 9.60 -30.14
CA ALA A 171 18.03 10.10 -28.89
C ALA A 171 17.04 9.92 -27.72
N LEU A 172 15.80 10.42 -27.87
CA LEU A 172 14.76 10.29 -26.84
C LEU A 172 14.41 8.82 -26.55
N ARG A 173 14.40 7.96 -27.57
CA ARG A 173 14.18 6.51 -27.38
C ARG A 173 15.31 5.87 -26.56
N ALA A 174 16.56 6.28 -26.80
CA ALA A 174 17.70 5.77 -26.04
C ALA A 174 17.65 6.24 -24.57
N GLU A 175 17.32 7.52 -24.33
CA GLU A 175 17.14 8.05 -22.97
C GLU A 175 16.03 7.33 -22.20
N LEU A 176 14.86 7.15 -22.83
CA LEU A 176 13.74 6.43 -22.23
C LEU A 176 14.13 5.00 -21.88
N LYS A 177 14.85 4.31 -22.76
CA LYS A 177 15.35 2.96 -22.50
C LYS A 177 16.30 2.94 -21.30
N SER A 178 17.25 3.87 -21.24
CA SER A 178 18.22 3.96 -20.14
C SER A 178 17.53 4.29 -18.81
N GLY A 179 16.69 5.31 -18.77
CA GLY A 179 15.95 5.66 -17.55
C GLY A 179 15.06 4.52 -17.07
N MET A 180 14.52 3.74 -17.99
CA MET A 180 13.72 2.57 -17.64
C MET A 180 14.53 1.36 -17.14
N GLN A 181 15.77 1.23 -17.61
CA GLN A 181 16.74 0.29 -17.05
C GLN A 181 17.13 0.69 -15.63
N ASP A 182 17.44 1.97 -15.40
CA ASP A 182 17.78 2.50 -14.08
C ASP A 182 16.64 2.34 -13.09
N PHE A 183 15.40 2.56 -13.54
CA PHE A 183 14.21 2.34 -12.72
C PHE A 183 14.08 0.87 -12.30
N ALA A 184 14.17 -0.08 -13.23
CA ALA A 184 14.19 -1.52 -12.91
C ALA A 184 15.25 -1.84 -11.86
N HIS A 185 16.48 -1.36 -12.10
CA HIS A 185 17.60 -1.62 -11.23
C HIS A 185 17.36 -1.03 -9.83
N SER A 186 16.72 0.13 -9.71
CA SER A 186 16.34 0.71 -8.42
C SER A 186 15.33 -0.15 -7.64
N ILE A 187 14.39 -0.79 -8.34
CA ILE A 187 13.42 -1.71 -7.72
C ILE A 187 14.14 -2.98 -7.26
N LEU A 188 14.97 -3.58 -8.11
CA LEU A 188 15.75 -4.77 -7.76
C LEU A 188 16.69 -4.51 -6.58
N LYS A 189 17.32 -3.34 -6.53
CA LYS A 189 18.16 -2.92 -5.40
C LYS A 189 17.38 -2.79 -4.09
N SER A 190 16.08 -2.50 -4.16
CA SER A 190 15.21 -2.50 -2.99
C SER A 190 14.95 -3.92 -2.51
N GLU A 191 14.65 -4.86 -3.41
CA GLU A 191 14.53 -6.28 -3.05
C GLU A 191 15.85 -6.84 -2.49
N GLU A 192 16.98 -6.50 -3.14
CA GLU A 192 18.32 -6.87 -2.71
C GLU A 192 18.60 -6.34 -1.29
N GLY A 193 18.27 -5.07 -1.02
CA GLY A 193 18.44 -4.44 0.28
C GLY A 193 17.74 -5.20 1.42
N ILE A 194 16.60 -5.84 1.15
CA ILE A 194 15.93 -6.74 2.09
C ILE A 194 16.64 -8.09 2.15
N ALA A 195 17.00 -8.66 1.00
CA ALA A 195 17.63 -9.98 0.91
C ALA A 195 18.98 -10.05 1.64
N ILE A 196 19.81 -9.01 1.52
CA ILE A 196 21.16 -8.95 2.13
C ILE A 196 21.17 -8.33 3.54
N ALA A 197 20.01 -7.89 4.05
CA ALA A 197 19.93 -7.33 5.39
C ALA A 197 20.40 -8.31 6.46
N ALA A 198 20.85 -7.77 7.60
CA ALA A 198 21.23 -8.58 8.76
C ALA A 198 20.09 -9.53 9.16
N GLU A 199 20.43 -10.77 9.47
CA GLU A 199 19.47 -11.87 9.68
C GLU A 199 18.29 -11.47 10.58
N HIS A 200 18.55 -10.95 11.77
CA HIS A 200 17.51 -10.51 12.71
C HIS A 200 16.55 -9.43 12.13
N LYS A 201 17.06 -8.48 11.34
CA LYS A 201 16.24 -7.43 10.71
C LYS A 201 15.42 -7.98 9.56
N ARG A 202 16.04 -8.85 8.76
CA ARG A 202 15.38 -9.53 7.64
C ARG A 202 14.24 -10.42 8.13
N GLU A 203 14.48 -11.21 9.18
CA GLU A 203 13.45 -12.01 9.85
C GLU A 203 12.33 -11.14 10.41
N GLN A 204 12.67 -10.07 11.14
CA GLN A 204 11.67 -9.13 11.65
C GLN A 204 10.80 -8.56 10.52
N ALA A 205 11.43 -8.10 9.43
CA ALA A 205 10.73 -7.53 8.27
C ALA A 205 9.77 -8.54 7.63
N PHE A 206 10.22 -9.77 7.36
CA PHE A 206 9.36 -10.81 6.78
C PHE A 206 8.28 -11.29 7.75
N ASN A 207 8.57 -11.45 9.04
CA ASN A 207 7.55 -11.84 10.03
C ASN A 207 6.43 -10.80 10.14
N THR A 208 6.78 -9.51 10.09
CA THR A 208 5.79 -8.43 10.05
C THR A 208 4.97 -8.47 8.76
N LEU A 209 5.60 -8.70 7.59
CA LEU A 209 4.89 -8.86 6.32
C LEU A 209 3.94 -10.07 6.32
N ILE A 210 4.39 -11.22 6.83
CA ILE A 210 3.58 -12.43 6.96
C ILE A 210 2.38 -12.14 7.84
N THR A 211 2.60 -11.53 9.01
CA THR A 211 1.52 -11.16 9.93
C THR A 211 0.51 -10.24 9.25
N PHE A 212 1.00 -9.23 8.52
CA PHE A 212 0.16 -8.33 7.73
C PHE A 212 -0.69 -9.09 6.72
N LEU A 213 -0.10 -9.92 5.86
CA LEU A 213 -0.84 -10.69 4.84
C LEU A 213 -1.85 -11.65 5.45
N MET A 214 -1.47 -12.35 6.53
CA MET A 214 -2.31 -13.34 7.18
C MET A 214 -3.51 -12.72 7.92
N SER A 215 -3.42 -11.47 8.38
CA SER A 215 -4.57 -10.72 8.91
C SER A 215 -5.70 -10.58 7.88
N PHE A 216 -5.39 -10.54 6.58
CA PHE A 216 -6.40 -10.48 5.51
C PHE A 216 -6.76 -11.88 4.98
N ALA A 217 -5.77 -12.76 4.83
CA ALA A 217 -5.94 -14.06 4.17
C ALA A 217 -6.66 -15.11 5.03
N SER A 218 -6.74 -14.91 6.35
CA SER A 218 -7.38 -15.82 7.30
C SER A 218 -8.92 -15.76 7.24
N ARG A 219 -9.50 -16.17 6.11
CA ARG A 219 -10.94 -16.17 5.85
C ARG A 219 -11.52 -17.58 5.98
N THR A 220 -12.77 -17.68 6.42
CA THR A 220 -13.50 -18.95 6.44
C THR A 220 -13.83 -19.39 5.02
N GLY A 221 -13.75 -20.69 4.72
CA GLY A 221 -13.98 -21.23 3.37
C GLY A 221 -15.40 -21.10 2.81
N VAL A 222 -16.32 -20.44 3.53
CA VAL A 222 -17.68 -20.12 3.06
C VAL A 222 -17.72 -18.74 2.39
N ARG A 223 -16.72 -17.88 2.64
CA ARG A 223 -16.63 -16.56 2.02
C ARG A 223 -15.76 -16.60 0.78
N ASP A 224 -15.94 -15.61 -0.08
CA ASP A 224 -15.08 -15.44 -1.24
C ASP A 224 -13.62 -15.21 -0.82
N ARG A 225 -12.70 -15.61 -1.71
CA ARG A 225 -11.26 -15.44 -1.51
C ARG A 225 -10.90 -13.97 -1.34
N LEU A 226 -9.83 -13.71 -0.59
CA LEU A 226 -9.20 -12.40 -0.57
C LEU A 226 -8.71 -12.06 -1.98
N ASN A 227 -8.96 -10.83 -2.43
CA ASN A 227 -8.30 -10.29 -3.62
C ASN A 227 -7.19 -9.33 -3.18
N ILE A 228 -5.97 -9.55 -3.64
CA ILE A 228 -4.82 -8.69 -3.39
C ILE A 228 -4.49 -7.99 -4.70
N PHE A 229 -4.58 -6.66 -4.69
CA PHE A 229 -4.16 -5.77 -5.74
C PHE A 229 -2.92 -5.02 -5.29
N THR A 230 -2.01 -4.76 -6.22
CA THR A 230 -0.86 -3.89 -5.94
C THR A 230 -0.49 -3.06 -7.16
N THR A 231 -0.04 -1.84 -6.90
CA THR A 231 0.60 -0.96 -7.90
C THR A 231 2.11 -1.13 -7.91
N ASN A 232 2.67 -1.97 -7.04
CA ASN A 232 4.11 -2.09 -6.87
C ASN A 232 4.71 -3.04 -7.90
N TYR A 233 5.85 -2.64 -8.46
CA TYR A 233 6.61 -3.44 -9.42
C TYR A 233 7.44 -4.54 -8.78
N ASP A 234 7.88 -4.31 -7.54
CA ASP A 234 8.62 -5.28 -6.72
C ASP A 234 7.77 -6.51 -6.40
N ARG A 235 8.44 -7.58 -5.97
CA ARG A 235 7.83 -8.89 -5.71
C ARG A 235 7.76 -9.22 -4.23
N LEU A 236 7.62 -8.18 -3.40
CA LEU A 236 7.62 -8.34 -1.96
C LEU A 236 6.42 -9.16 -1.46
N ILE A 237 5.23 -8.94 -2.02
CA ILE A 237 4.02 -9.68 -1.64
C ILE A 237 4.17 -11.16 -2.00
N GLU A 238 4.74 -11.48 -3.16
CA GLU A 238 5.03 -12.85 -3.56
C GLU A 238 6.00 -13.53 -2.60
N ALA A 239 7.13 -12.88 -2.29
CA ALA A 239 8.09 -13.41 -1.33
C ALA A 239 7.46 -13.63 0.06
N GLY A 240 6.65 -12.67 0.54
CA GLY A 240 5.92 -12.81 1.80
C GLY A 240 4.87 -13.92 1.78
N ALA A 241 4.17 -14.11 0.66
CA ALA A 241 3.16 -15.15 0.50
C ALA A 241 3.80 -16.55 0.45
N GLU A 242 4.93 -16.71 -0.24
CA GLU A 242 5.70 -17.96 -0.25
C GLU A 242 6.14 -18.36 1.17
N LEU A 243 6.70 -17.41 1.93
CA LEU A 243 7.10 -17.65 3.32
C LEU A 243 5.91 -17.93 4.25
N ALA A 244 4.74 -17.34 3.97
CA ALA A 244 3.51 -17.57 4.72
C ALA A 244 2.77 -18.88 4.36
N GLY A 245 3.16 -19.55 3.27
CA GLY A 245 2.38 -20.66 2.70
C GLY A 245 1.05 -20.22 2.08
N LEU A 246 0.94 -18.96 1.66
CA LEU A 246 -0.21 -18.38 0.97
C LEU A 246 -0.08 -18.59 -0.54
N HIS A 247 -1.01 -19.34 -1.14
CA HIS A 247 -1.08 -19.51 -2.58
C HIS A 247 -1.67 -18.27 -3.24
N LEU A 248 -0.90 -17.61 -4.10
CA LEU A 248 -1.35 -16.51 -4.94
C LEU A 248 -1.84 -17.03 -6.29
N LEU A 249 -3.12 -16.84 -6.58
CA LEU A 249 -3.73 -17.14 -7.86
C LEU A 249 -3.72 -15.89 -8.74
N ASP A 250 -2.83 -15.85 -9.71
CA ASP A 250 -2.74 -14.81 -10.72
C ASP A 250 -3.17 -15.35 -12.10
N ARG A 251 -3.03 -14.51 -13.14
CA ARG A 251 -3.39 -14.87 -14.53
C ARG A 251 -2.27 -15.56 -15.31
N PHE A 252 -1.14 -15.89 -14.68
CA PHE A 252 -0.03 -16.55 -15.35
C PHE A 252 -0.20 -18.07 -15.30
N LEU A 253 -0.12 -18.71 -16.47
CA LEU A 253 -0.22 -20.15 -16.60
C LEU A 253 1.11 -20.78 -17.00
N GLY A 254 1.53 -21.79 -16.24
CA GLY A 254 2.78 -22.53 -16.43
C GLY A 254 3.76 -22.30 -15.27
N ASN A 255 4.81 -23.14 -15.21
CA ASN A 255 5.80 -23.09 -14.11
C ASN A 255 7.16 -22.56 -14.56
N LEU A 256 7.61 -22.92 -15.77
CA LEU A 256 8.97 -22.59 -16.25
C LEU A 256 9.04 -21.22 -16.92
N MET A 257 8.05 -20.91 -17.76
CA MET A 257 7.93 -19.63 -18.44
C MET A 257 6.44 -19.26 -18.50
N PRO A 258 5.85 -18.87 -17.35
CA PRO A 258 4.42 -18.65 -17.24
C PRO A 258 3.94 -17.59 -18.25
N ILE A 259 2.78 -17.82 -18.87
CA ILE A 259 2.18 -16.93 -19.88
C ILE A 259 0.94 -16.25 -19.29
N PHE A 260 0.86 -14.93 -19.43
CA PHE A 260 -0.32 -14.17 -19.05
C PHE A 260 -1.51 -14.51 -19.94
N ARG A 261 -2.67 -14.78 -19.35
CA ARG A 261 -3.91 -15.07 -20.08
C ARG A 261 -4.95 -13.97 -19.88
N SER A 262 -5.53 -13.49 -20.99
CA SER A 262 -6.70 -12.60 -20.97
C SER A 262 -7.99 -13.30 -20.57
N SER A 263 -8.07 -14.63 -20.69
CA SER A 263 -9.27 -15.40 -20.39
C SER A 263 -9.69 -15.25 -18.93
N ARG A 264 -10.97 -14.94 -18.69
CA ARG A 264 -11.59 -14.86 -17.35
C ARG A 264 -12.03 -16.21 -16.80
N LEU A 265 -11.21 -17.24 -16.98
CA LEU A 265 -11.51 -18.52 -16.37
C LEU A 265 -11.27 -18.40 -14.86
N ASP A 266 -12.33 -18.56 -14.06
CA ASP A 266 -12.21 -18.53 -12.60
C ASP A 266 -11.63 -19.86 -12.12
N LEU A 267 -10.32 -19.86 -11.91
CA LEU A 267 -9.56 -21.00 -11.40
C LEU A 267 -9.46 -20.89 -9.88
N ASP A 268 -9.77 -21.97 -9.17
CA ASP A 268 -9.61 -22.06 -7.72
C ASP A 268 -9.04 -23.43 -7.32
N MET A 269 -8.41 -23.48 -6.15
CA MET A 269 -7.79 -24.65 -5.56
C MET A 269 -8.71 -25.29 -4.53
N HIS A 270 -8.96 -26.59 -4.72
CA HIS A 270 -9.74 -27.41 -3.81
C HIS A 270 -8.90 -28.59 -3.32
N TYR A 271 -9.16 -29.04 -2.09
CA TYR A 271 -8.58 -30.25 -1.54
C TYR A 271 -9.68 -31.28 -1.24
N ASN A 272 -9.34 -32.55 -1.44
CA ASN A 272 -10.22 -33.67 -1.20
C ASN A 272 -9.72 -34.47 0.01
N PRO A 273 -10.34 -34.31 1.18
CA PRO A 273 -10.05 -35.17 2.32
C PRO A 273 -10.37 -36.64 1.97
N PRO A 274 -9.53 -37.60 2.41
CA PRO A 274 -9.81 -39.01 2.17
C PRO A 274 -11.16 -39.41 2.80
N GLY A 275 -12.01 -40.07 2.00
CA GLY A 275 -13.28 -40.65 2.47
C GLY A 275 -14.54 -39.79 2.32
N ILE A 276 -14.49 -38.63 1.64
CA ILE A 276 -15.68 -37.79 1.44
C ILE A 276 -16.53 -38.28 0.26
N ARG A 277 -17.86 -38.37 0.49
CA ARG A 277 -18.90 -38.27 -0.54
C ARG A 277 -19.45 -36.85 -0.50
N GLY A 278 -19.22 -36.04 -1.53
CA GLY A 278 -19.67 -34.64 -1.61
C GLY A 278 -18.76 -33.77 -2.47
N GLU A 279 -19.02 -32.47 -2.48
CA GLU A 279 -18.21 -31.48 -3.22
C GLU A 279 -16.85 -31.26 -2.55
N PRO A 280 -15.78 -31.01 -3.34
CA PRO A 280 -14.45 -30.65 -2.83
C PRO A 280 -14.49 -29.43 -1.90
N ARG A 281 -13.58 -29.37 -0.92
CA ARG A 281 -13.47 -28.20 -0.04
C ARG A 281 -12.48 -27.21 -0.61
N TYR A 282 -12.81 -25.92 -0.53
CA TYR A 282 -11.87 -24.84 -0.82
C TYR A 282 -10.61 -24.99 0.05
N LEU A 283 -9.43 -24.96 -0.59
CA LEU A 283 -8.15 -24.99 0.11
C LEU A 283 -7.97 -23.71 0.92
N GLU A 284 -7.62 -23.80 2.20
CA GLU A 284 -7.28 -22.62 3.03
C GLU A 284 -5.94 -22.01 2.58
N GLY A 285 -5.71 -20.72 2.83
CA GLY A 285 -4.45 -20.07 2.44
C GLY A 285 -4.32 -19.86 0.93
N VAL A 286 -5.41 -19.43 0.28
CA VAL A 286 -5.43 -19.08 -1.15
C VAL A 286 -6.01 -17.68 -1.31
N ALA A 287 -5.32 -16.82 -2.06
CA ALA A 287 -5.76 -15.47 -2.41
C ALA A 287 -5.63 -15.22 -3.91
N ARG A 288 -6.55 -14.44 -4.48
CA ARG A 288 -6.41 -13.93 -5.86
C ARG A 288 -5.43 -12.77 -5.84
N TYR A 289 -4.53 -12.71 -6.83
CA TYR A 289 -3.45 -11.72 -6.87
C TYR A 289 -3.33 -11.05 -8.23
N THR A 290 -3.30 -9.72 -8.24
CA THR A 290 -3.26 -8.91 -9.45
C THR A 290 -2.32 -7.71 -9.27
N LYS A 291 -1.27 -7.65 -10.09
CA LYS A 291 -0.42 -6.45 -10.21
C LYS A 291 -0.96 -5.52 -11.27
N LEU A 292 -1.47 -4.36 -10.87
CA LEU A 292 -2.17 -3.42 -11.76
C LEU A 292 -1.21 -2.72 -12.74
N HIS A 293 0.01 -2.44 -12.30
CA HIS A 293 1.02 -1.76 -13.11
C HIS A 293 2.05 -2.71 -13.74
N GLY A 294 1.94 -4.01 -13.49
CA GLY A 294 2.90 -5.01 -13.94
C GLY A 294 4.00 -5.29 -12.91
N SER A 295 5.10 -5.90 -13.35
CA SER A 295 6.21 -6.27 -12.46
C SER A 295 7.56 -6.27 -13.17
N VAL A 296 8.64 -6.18 -12.38
CA VAL A 296 10.02 -6.24 -12.85
C VAL A 296 10.41 -7.55 -13.55
N ASP A 297 9.65 -8.63 -13.30
CA ASP A 297 9.86 -9.94 -13.91
C ASP A 297 8.90 -10.23 -15.07
N TRP A 298 8.10 -9.25 -15.52
CA TRP A 298 7.25 -9.39 -16.70
C TRP A 298 8.01 -8.96 -17.95
N VAL A 299 7.95 -9.77 -19.00
CA VAL A 299 8.62 -9.51 -20.27
C VAL A 299 7.64 -9.70 -21.42
N GLN A 300 7.64 -8.75 -22.36
CA GLN A 300 6.84 -8.89 -23.58
C GLN A 300 7.67 -9.61 -24.62
N THR A 301 7.08 -10.65 -25.22
CA THR A 301 7.71 -11.42 -26.29
C THR A 301 6.72 -11.55 -27.44
N LYS A 302 6.97 -10.82 -28.53
CA LYS A 302 6.05 -10.68 -29.67
C LYS A 302 4.68 -10.16 -29.24
N LYS A 303 3.68 -11.05 -29.10
CA LYS A 303 2.30 -10.73 -28.70
C LYS A 303 1.96 -11.24 -27.30
N ASP A 304 2.81 -12.08 -26.73
CA ASP A 304 2.59 -12.73 -25.46
C ASP A 304 3.39 -12.04 -24.35
N ILE A 305 2.88 -12.16 -23.13
CA ILE A 305 3.54 -11.64 -21.94
C ILE A 305 3.92 -12.83 -21.08
N HIS A 306 5.19 -12.87 -20.72
CA HIS A 306 5.76 -13.94 -19.92
C HIS A 306 6.25 -13.40 -18.59
N ARG A 307 6.22 -14.25 -17.57
CA ARG A 307 6.97 -14.03 -16.33
C ARG A 307 8.30 -14.77 -16.42
N ILE A 308 9.40 -14.11 -16.10
CA ILE A 308 10.72 -14.75 -16.03
C ILE A 308 11.02 -15.25 -14.61
N GLY A 309 11.77 -16.34 -14.49
CA GLY A 309 12.22 -16.89 -13.20
C GLY A 309 13.35 -16.07 -12.59
N LEU A 310 13.08 -14.81 -12.27
CA LEU A 310 14.04 -13.89 -11.67
C LEU A 310 14.07 -14.13 -10.14
N PRO A 311 15.22 -14.42 -9.52
CA PRO A 311 15.32 -14.54 -8.06
C PRO A 311 15.00 -13.22 -7.36
N PHE A 312 14.49 -13.29 -6.12
CA PHE A 312 14.27 -12.10 -5.29
C PHE A 312 15.60 -11.47 -4.89
N GLY A 313 15.76 -10.16 -5.13
CA GLY A 313 17.02 -9.45 -4.87
C GLY A 313 18.13 -9.71 -5.88
N ALA A 314 17.82 -10.14 -7.10
CA ALA A 314 18.79 -10.27 -8.18
C ALA A 314 19.37 -8.91 -8.60
N GLU A 315 20.68 -8.82 -8.85
CA GLU A 315 21.37 -7.57 -9.23
C GLU A 315 20.91 -7.00 -10.59
N SER A 316 20.51 -7.87 -11.52
CA SER A 316 20.12 -7.49 -12.88
C SER A 316 19.16 -8.49 -13.52
N THR A 317 18.29 -8.00 -14.41
CA THR A 317 17.42 -8.83 -15.26
C THR A 317 18.13 -9.39 -16.49
N GLU A 318 19.25 -8.80 -16.92
CA GLU A 318 19.92 -9.14 -18.17
C GLU A 318 20.29 -10.62 -18.34
N PRO A 319 20.81 -11.33 -17.32
CA PRO A 319 21.15 -12.74 -17.46
C PRO A 319 19.94 -13.60 -17.82
N TYR A 320 18.76 -13.23 -17.32
CA TYR A 320 17.51 -13.96 -17.48
C TYR A 320 16.82 -13.69 -18.82
N LEU A 321 17.22 -12.62 -19.51
CA LEU A 321 16.74 -12.26 -20.86
C LEU A 321 17.57 -12.93 -21.97
N LYS A 322 18.69 -13.57 -21.65
CA LYS A 322 19.57 -14.24 -22.63
C LYS A 322 19.08 -15.63 -23.05
N ALA A 323 17.95 -16.10 -22.51
CA ALA A 323 17.40 -17.41 -22.84
C ALA A 323 16.87 -17.46 -24.29
N PRO A 324 16.98 -18.62 -24.98
CA PRO A 324 16.37 -18.82 -26.30
C PRO A 324 14.87 -18.52 -26.27
N GLY A 325 14.39 -17.68 -27.19
CA GLY A 325 12.99 -17.24 -27.24
C GLY A 325 12.72 -15.88 -26.60
N LEU A 326 13.60 -15.39 -25.72
CA LEU A 326 13.54 -14.04 -25.14
C LEU A 326 14.47 -13.02 -25.84
N ALA A 327 15.11 -13.43 -26.94
CA ALA A 327 16.00 -12.57 -27.71
C ALA A 327 15.26 -11.32 -28.22
N GLY A 328 15.72 -10.15 -27.79
CA GLY A 328 15.11 -8.85 -28.11
C GLY A 328 13.98 -8.41 -27.17
N ALA A 329 13.60 -9.25 -26.20
CA ALA A 329 12.72 -8.82 -25.11
C ALA A 329 13.50 -7.93 -24.15
N THR A 330 12.92 -6.79 -23.80
CA THR A 330 13.45 -5.92 -22.75
C THR A 330 12.47 -5.93 -21.59
N ALA A 331 12.92 -6.29 -20.39
CA ALA A 331 12.09 -6.30 -19.18
C ALA A 331 11.34 -4.97 -18.96
N HIS A 332 11.90 -3.87 -19.44
CA HIS A 332 11.39 -2.53 -19.15
C HIS A 332 10.23 -2.06 -20.03
N GLN A 333 9.89 -2.78 -21.11
CA GLN A 333 8.77 -2.40 -21.98
C GLN A 333 7.39 -2.53 -21.31
N LEU A 334 7.28 -3.39 -20.29
CA LEU A 334 6.05 -3.65 -19.56
C LEU A 334 6.04 -3.07 -18.14
N MET A 335 7.15 -2.47 -17.70
CA MET A 335 7.27 -2.00 -16.32
C MET A 335 6.61 -0.66 -16.10
N ILE A 336 6.47 0.20 -17.10
CA ILE A 336 5.70 1.42 -16.91
C ILE A 336 4.91 1.67 -18.17
N TYR A 337 3.64 1.97 -17.97
CA TYR A 337 2.69 2.41 -18.97
C TYR A 337 3.33 3.37 -20.01
N PRO A 338 3.40 2.97 -21.29
CA PRO A 338 3.68 3.93 -22.34
C PRO A 338 2.70 3.70 -23.49
N ASN A 339 1.60 4.45 -23.53
CA ASN A 339 1.06 4.80 -24.85
C ASN A 339 0.27 6.11 -24.83
N ALA A 340 0.81 7.01 -25.64
CA ALA A 340 0.49 8.39 -25.95
C ALA A 340 -0.92 8.69 -26.48
N ALA A 341 -1.86 7.75 -26.40
CA ALA A 341 -3.17 7.92 -27.00
C ALA A 341 -4.20 8.27 -25.93
N LYS A 342 -4.47 9.57 -25.81
CA LYS A 342 -5.67 10.11 -25.16
C LYS A 342 -6.89 9.24 -25.53
N ASP A 343 -7.69 8.93 -24.51
CA ASP A 343 -8.94 8.16 -24.54
C ASP A 343 -8.82 6.64 -24.73
N ARG A 344 -7.62 6.07 -24.88
CA ARG A 344 -7.39 4.61 -24.99
C ARG A 344 -6.60 4.01 -23.83
N GLU A 345 -6.49 4.73 -22.72
CA GLU A 345 -5.56 4.38 -21.64
C GLU A 345 -5.87 3.10 -20.87
N THR A 346 -7.10 2.59 -21.04
CA THR A 346 -7.59 1.32 -20.49
C THR A 346 -8.02 0.35 -21.59
N ALA A 347 -7.50 0.49 -22.82
CA ALA A 347 -7.84 -0.34 -23.97
C ALA A 347 -6.70 -1.27 -24.47
N ASP A 348 -5.46 -1.04 -24.03
CA ASP A 348 -4.31 -1.86 -24.43
C ASP A 348 -4.09 -3.05 -23.47
N TYR A 349 -3.98 -4.25 -24.06
CA TYR A 349 -3.66 -5.48 -23.35
C TYR A 349 -2.24 -5.40 -22.74
N PRO A 350 -2.04 -5.80 -21.46
CA PRO A 350 -2.94 -6.56 -20.58
C PRO A 350 -3.74 -5.70 -19.57
N TYR A 351 -3.44 -4.40 -19.46
CA TYR A 351 -3.92 -3.55 -18.37
C TYR A 351 -5.43 -3.45 -18.26
N VAL A 352 -6.13 -3.46 -19.41
CA VAL A 352 -7.60 -3.50 -19.45
C VAL A 352 -8.16 -4.63 -18.58
N GLU A 353 -7.55 -5.81 -18.69
CA GLU A 353 -8.03 -6.99 -17.98
C GLU A 353 -7.71 -6.90 -16.48
N LEU A 354 -6.55 -6.35 -16.13
CA LEU A 354 -6.15 -6.14 -14.72
C LEU A 354 -7.09 -5.15 -14.00
N PHE A 355 -7.44 -4.04 -14.65
CA PHE A 355 -8.40 -3.06 -14.10
C PHE A 355 -9.83 -3.58 -14.09
N ARG A 356 -10.20 -4.42 -15.07
CA ARG A 356 -11.48 -5.13 -15.06
C ARG A 356 -11.59 -6.09 -13.86
N ASP A 357 -10.50 -6.75 -13.47
CA ASP A 357 -10.48 -7.60 -12.28
C ASP A 357 -10.66 -6.78 -11.01
N LEU A 358 -10.00 -5.62 -10.92
CA LEU A 358 -10.20 -4.69 -9.80
C LEU A 358 -11.67 -4.29 -9.69
N ALA A 359 -12.24 -3.77 -10.77
CA ALA A 359 -13.63 -3.33 -10.79
C ALA A 359 -14.60 -4.48 -10.45
N ALA A 360 -14.39 -5.68 -11.01
CA ALA A 360 -15.22 -6.85 -10.71
C ALA A 360 -15.12 -7.30 -9.24
N ALA A 361 -13.95 -7.19 -8.62
CA ALA A 361 -13.72 -7.58 -7.24
C ALA A 361 -14.28 -6.56 -6.23
N VAL A 362 -14.26 -5.26 -6.55
CA VAL A 362 -14.62 -4.20 -5.59
C VAL A 362 -16.02 -3.63 -5.79
N CYS A 363 -16.51 -3.49 -7.03
CA CYS A 363 -17.81 -2.89 -7.36
C CYS A 363 -18.95 -3.92 -7.23
N ARG A 364 -19.13 -4.47 -6.04
CA ARG A 364 -20.19 -5.43 -5.69
C ARG A 364 -20.74 -5.18 -4.28
N PRO A 365 -21.99 -5.60 -3.98
CA PRO A 365 -22.56 -5.45 -2.63
C PRO A 365 -21.70 -6.13 -1.56
N ASN A 366 -21.80 -5.68 -0.30
CA ASN A 366 -21.06 -6.24 0.84
C ASN A 366 -19.53 -6.33 0.63
N SER A 367 -18.95 -5.38 -0.10
CA SER A 367 -17.53 -5.36 -0.45
C SER A 367 -16.75 -4.37 0.41
N THR A 368 -15.63 -4.82 0.97
CA THR A 368 -14.68 -3.96 1.68
C THR A 368 -13.37 -3.91 0.91
N LEU A 369 -12.91 -2.70 0.61
CA LEU A 369 -11.59 -2.43 0.05
C LEU A 369 -10.74 -1.78 1.13
N VAL A 370 -9.59 -2.38 1.41
CA VAL A 370 -8.59 -1.83 2.32
C VAL A 370 -7.40 -1.37 1.50
N THR A 371 -6.97 -0.13 1.65
CA THR A 371 -5.74 0.38 1.04
C THR A 371 -4.66 0.49 2.10
N TYR A 372 -3.44 0.07 1.77
CA TYR A 372 -2.27 0.27 2.63
C TYR A 372 -1.13 0.91 1.85
N GLY A 373 -0.73 2.12 2.26
CA GLY A 373 0.39 2.83 1.63
C GLY A 373 0.12 3.25 0.19
N TYR A 374 -1.15 3.42 -0.20
CA TYR A 374 -1.57 3.91 -1.51
C TYR A 374 -1.86 5.41 -1.43
N SER A 375 -1.16 6.21 -2.25
CA SER A 375 -1.20 7.67 -2.17
C SER A 375 -2.34 8.33 -2.96
N PHE A 376 -3.26 7.55 -3.55
CA PHE A 376 -4.32 8.06 -4.44
C PHE A 376 -3.79 8.86 -5.63
N GLY A 377 -2.58 8.53 -6.11
CA GLY A 377 -1.95 9.18 -7.26
C GLY A 377 -2.41 8.68 -8.62
N ASP A 378 -3.13 7.55 -8.66
CA ASP A 378 -3.60 6.91 -9.89
C ASP A 378 -5.11 7.15 -10.07
N GLU A 379 -5.45 7.94 -11.09
CA GLU A 379 -6.81 8.38 -11.31
C GLU A 379 -7.75 7.28 -11.84
N HIS A 380 -7.19 6.25 -12.51
CA HIS A 380 -7.98 5.12 -12.99
C HIS A 380 -8.43 4.25 -11.81
N ILE A 381 -7.55 4.00 -10.84
CA ILE A 381 -7.90 3.31 -9.59
C ILE A 381 -8.89 4.16 -8.80
N ASN A 382 -8.64 5.46 -8.64
CA ASN A 382 -9.53 6.37 -7.91
C ASN A 382 -10.96 6.37 -8.49
N ARG A 383 -11.09 6.31 -9.82
CA ARG A 383 -12.39 6.20 -10.50
C ARG A 383 -13.12 4.93 -10.12
N VAL A 384 -12.44 3.77 -10.13
CA VAL A 384 -13.05 2.50 -9.71
C VAL A 384 -13.48 2.54 -8.24
N ILE A 385 -12.69 3.17 -7.36
CA ILE A 385 -13.06 3.36 -5.95
C ILE A 385 -14.30 4.26 -5.81
N ARG A 386 -14.39 5.35 -6.59
CA ARG A 386 -15.58 6.21 -6.62
C ARG A 386 -16.82 5.42 -7.07
N ASP A 387 -16.69 4.62 -8.12
CA ASP A 387 -17.76 3.76 -8.61
C ASP A 387 -18.20 2.73 -7.56
N MET A 388 -17.24 2.11 -6.86
CA MET A 388 -17.51 1.20 -5.73
C MET A 388 -18.35 1.88 -4.64
N LEU A 389 -18.01 3.11 -4.25
CA LEU A 389 -18.69 3.85 -3.19
C LEU A 389 -20.11 4.31 -3.57
N THR A 390 -20.52 4.20 -4.84
CA THR A 390 -21.91 4.42 -5.22
C THR A 390 -22.85 3.33 -4.68
N ILE A 391 -22.32 2.14 -4.42
CA ILE A 391 -23.06 0.99 -3.86
C ILE A 391 -23.14 1.17 -2.33
N PRO A 392 -24.32 1.27 -1.72
CA PRO A 392 -24.44 1.62 -0.29
C PRO A 392 -23.77 0.66 0.70
N SER A 393 -23.67 -0.63 0.35
CA SER A 393 -23.10 -1.69 1.20
C SER A 393 -21.58 -1.85 1.07
N THR A 394 -20.90 -0.93 0.37
CA THR A 394 -19.44 -0.98 0.21
C THR A 394 -18.74 -0.11 1.23
N HIS A 395 -17.53 -0.48 1.59
CA HIS A 395 -16.71 0.24 2.56
C HIS A 395 -15.26 0.37 2.09
N LEU A 396 -14.67 1.54 2.26
CA LEU A 396 -13.27 1.84 1.97
C LEU A 396 -12.53 2.11 3.29
N VAL A 397 -11.47 1.35 3.55
CA VAL A 397 -10.55 1.61 4.67
C VAL A 397 -9.24 2.11 4.09
N ILE A 398 -8.83 3.32 4.47
CA ILE A 398 -7.58 3.92 4.03
C ILE A 398 -6.57 3.89 5.17
N ILE A 399 -5.44 3.21 4.95
CA ILE A 399 -4.35 3.12 5.90
C ILE A 399 -3.08 3.70 5.24
N SER A 400 -2.54 4.79 5.77
CA SER A 400 -1.37 5.45 5.20
C SER A 400 -0.45 6.01 6.27
N PHE A 401 0.86 5.87 6.09
CA PHE A 401 1.84 6.41 7.03
C PHE A 401 1.80 7.94 7.13
N ASP A 402 1.55 8.61 6.00
CA ASP A 402 1.39 10.07 5.89
C ASP A 402 0.49 10.45 4.68
N ASP A 403 0.25 11.75 4.51
CA ASP A 403 -0.42 12.34 3.34
C ASP A 403 0.28 13.65 2.91
N PRO A 404 1.55 13.60 2.47
CA PRO A 404 2.36 14.81 2.26
C PRO A 404 1.88 15.71 1.12
N LEU A 405 1.04 15.17 0.22
CA LEU A 405 0.47 15.91 -0.92
C LEU A 405 -1.01 16.27 -0.70
N ASP A 406 -1.54 15.99 0.49
CA ASP A 406 -2.97 16.12 0.86
C ASP A 406 -3.91 15.37 -0.09
N ARG A 407 -3.42 14.36 -0.83
CA ARG A 407 -4.20 13.66 -1.85
C ARG A 407 -5.25 12.77 -1.23
N ILE A 408 -4.93 12.12 -0.11
CA ILE A 408 -5.85 11.23 0.59
C ILE A 408 -7.02 12.06 1.14
N MET A 409 -6.71 13.16 1.83
CA MET A 409 -7.72 14.03 2.42
C MET A 409 -8.55 14.77 1.36
N GLN A 410 -7.96 15.21 0.25
CA GLN A 410 -8.71 15.77 -0.90
C GLN A 410 -9.66 14.71 -1.47
N THR A 411 -9.16 13.50 -1.73
CA THR A 411 -9.98 12.41 -2.27
C THR A 411 -11.14 12.05 -1.33
N TYR A 412 -10.89 12.01 -0.02
CA TYR A 412 -11.95 11.79 0.98
C TYR A 412 -13.06 12.85 0.91
N GLN A 413 -12.68 14.13 0.77
CA GLN A 413 -13.63 15.24 0.65
C GLN A 413 -14.42 15.16 -0.67
N GLU A 414 -13.75 14.90 -1.78
CA GLU A 414 -14.35 14.79 -3.11
C GLU A 414 -15.31 13.61 -3.25
N MET A 415 -14.97 12.45 -2.63
CA MET A 415 -15.83 11.26 -2.65
C MET A 415 -17.16 11.49 -1.91
N GLY A 416 -17.19 12.38 -0.92
CA GLY A 416 -18.44 12.81 -0.26
C GLY A 416 -19.23 11.71 0.45
N ARG A 417 -18.58 10.59 0.82
CA ARG A 417 -19.21 9.37 1.36
C ARG A 417 -18.66 9.02 2.75
N PRO A 418 -18.73 9.91 3.75
CA PRO A 418 -18.02 9.75 5.02
C PRO A 418 -18.45 8.50 5.81
N SER A 419 -19.70 8.02 5.69
CA SER A 419 -20.15 6.80 6.37
C SER A 419 -19.52 5.52 5.82
N GLN A 420 -19.08 5.53 4.56
CA GLN A 420 -18.49 4.39 3.87
C GLN A 420 -16.96 4.43 3.87
N ILE A 421 -16.34 5.46 4.48
CA ILE A 421 -14.88 5.64 4.49
C ILE A 421 -14.36 5.65 5.92
N SER A 422 -13.36 4.81 6.18
CA SER A 422 -12.55 4.82 7.40
C SER A 422 -11.12 5.25 7.09
N LEU A 423 -10.54 6.06 7.98
CA LEU A 423 -9.21 6.64 7.83
C LEU A 423 -8.33 6.24 9.02
N LEU A 424 -7.13 5.76 8.72
CA LEU A 424 -6.04 5.50 9.67
C LEU A 424 -4.76 6.08 9.06
N ILE A 425 -4.52 7.37 9.28
CA ILE A 425 -3.40 8.10 8.69
C ILE A 425 -2.43 8.53 9.80
N GLY A 426 -1.13 8.38 9.58
CA GLY A 426 -0.10 8.81 10.52
C GLY A 426 0.68 7.66 11.14
N PRO A 427 1.90 7.93 11.65
CA PRO A 427 2.80 6.90 12.16
C PRO A 427 2.24 6.12 13.35
N ALA A 428 1.43 6.73 14.22
CA ALA A 428 0.86 6.05 15.39
C ALA A 428 -0.22 5.01 15.01
N LEU A 429 -0.74 5.08 13.78
CA LEU A 429 -1.82 4.23 13.28
C LEU A 429 -1.36 3.27 12.18
N ALA A 430 -0.49 3.73 11.28
CA ALA A 430 -0.18 3.07 10.03
C ALA A 430 1.27 2.60 9.88
N ASP A 431 2.13 2.85 10.89
CA ASP A 431 3.40 2.11 11.00
C ASP A 431 3.11 0.61 10.99
N ILE A 432 3.80 -0.14 10.12
CA ILE A 432 3.40 -1.52 9.82
C ILE A 432 3.54 -2.46 11.01
N ALA A 433 4.54 -2.26 11.87
CA ALA A 433 4.72 -3.05 13.08
C ALA A 433 3.61 -2.72 14.07
N THR A 434 3.39 -1.43 14.34
CA THR A 434 2.31 -0.96 15.23
C THR A 434 0.94 -1.44 14.76
N LEU A 435 0.66 -1.35 13.46
CA LEU A 435 -0.58 -1.74 12.82
C LEU A 435 -0.85 -3.24 12.97
N THR A 436 0.14 -4.09 12.67
CA THR A 436 0.01 -5.56 12.75
C THR A 436 -0.08 -6.07 14.18
N GLU A 437 0.65 -5.45 15.12
CA GLU A 437 0.67 -5.87 16.52
C GLU A 437 -0.61 -5.45 17.28
N ASN A 438 -1.17 -4.29 16.95
CA ASN A 438 -2.18 -3.65 17.79
C ASN A 438 -3.56 -3.49 17.15
N TYR A 439 -3.66 -3.31 15.84
CA TYR A 439 -4.91 -2.84 15.22
C TYR A 439 -5.51 -3.82 14.22
N LEU A 440 -4.69 -4.59 13.51
CA LEU A 440 -5.20 -5.59 12.57
C LEU A 440 -5.77 -6.82 13.29
N PRO A 441 -6.81 -7.45 12.71
CA PRO A 441 -7.32 -8.70 13.24
C PRO A 441 -6.23 -9.77 13.26
N LYS A 442 -6.13 -10.51 14.35
CA LYS A 442 -5.22 -11.66 14.42
C LYS A 442 -5.74 -12.78 13.53
N ALA A 443 -4.81 -13.46 12.84
CA ALA A 443 -5.11 -14.57 11.95
C ALA A 443 -5.95 -15.65 12.68
N ALA A 444 -7.17 -15.90 12.19
CA ALA A 444 -8.09 -16.88 12.77
C ALA A 444 -7.64 -18.35 12.61
N ILE A 445 -6.58 -18.60 11.83
CA ILE A 445 -5.93 -19.93 11.71
C ILE A 445 -5.31 -20.34 13.06
N ASP A 446 -5.10 -19.38 13.95
CA ASP A 446 -4.86 -19.61 15.37
C ASP A 446 -6.20 -19.95 16.08
N LYS A 447 -6.80 -21.10 15.74
CA LYS A 447 -8.03 -21.63 16.40
C LYS A 447 -7.88 -21.69 17.93
N THR A 448 -6.64 -21.77 18.42
CA THR A 448 -6.22 -21.65 19.80
C THR A 448 -6.56 -20.28 20.40
N THR A 449 -6.35 -19.18 19.68
CA THR A 449 -6.66 -17.82 20.11
C THR A 449 -8.17 -17.51 20.06
N PHE A 450 -8.91 -18.05 19.09
CA PHE A 450 -10.37 -17.91 19.04
C PHE A 450 -11.06 -18.67 20.18
N ARG A 451 -10.60 -19.89 20.51
CA ARG A 451 -11.06 -20.64 21.71
C ARG A 451 -10.70 -19.92 23.00
N MET A 452 -9.53 -19.29 23.09
CA MET A 452 -9.14 -18.47 24.24
C MET A 452 -10.08 -17.26 24.41
N SER A 453 -10.38 -16.55 23.33
CA SER A 453 -11.35 -15.42 23.31
C SER A 453 -12.76 -15.85 23.72
N GLU A 454 -13.26 -16.98 23.22
CA GLU A 454 -14.54 -17.55 23.67
C GLU A 454 -14.51 -18.03 25.13
N LEU A 455 -13.42 -18.65 25.58
CA LEU A 455 -13.24 -19.07 26.98
C LEU A 455 -13.14 -17.88 27.94
N LEU A 456 -12.52 -16.77 27.50
CA LEU A 456 -12.48 -15.51 28.27
C LEU A 456 -13.86 -14.84 28.29
N LYS A 457 -14.62 -14.88 27.19
CA LYS A 457 -16.03 -14.43 27.15
C LYS A 457 -16.95 -15.30 28.01
N GLN A 458 -16.71 -16.61 28.09
CA GLN A 458 -17.45 -17.53 28.96
C GLN A 458 -17.06 -17.41 30.44
N ARG A 459 -15.80 -17.06 30.75
CA ARG A 459 -15.33 -16.86 32.13
C ARG A 459 -15.63 -15.47 32.70
N TRP A 460 -15.87 -14.47 31.86
CA TRP A 460 -16.19 -13.10 32.28
C TRP A 460 -17.49 -12.59 31.68
N GLY A 461 -18.51 -13.46 31.62
CA GLY A 461 -19.87 -13.04 31.31
C GLY A 461 -20.32 -11.92 32.25
N THR A 462 -20.59 -10.76 31.66
CA THR A 462 -21.53 -9.72 32.13
C THR A 462 -21.61 -9.53 33.64
N SER A 463 -20.90 -8.53 34.16
CA SER A 463 -21.27 -7.89 35.41
C SER A 463 -22.62 -7.18 35.24
N ASN A 464 -23.70 -7.89 35.55
CA ASN A 464 -24.93 -7.24 35.97
C ASN A 464 -24.60 -6.46 37.25
N LEU A 465 -24.64 -5.14 37.13
CA LEU A 465 -24.85 -4.24 38.26
C LEU A 465 -26.26 -4.54 38.78
N GLU A 466 -26.35 -5.24 39.92
CA GLU A 466 -27.39 -5.03 40.95
C GLU A 466 -27.11 -5.89 42.20
N ASP A 467 -26.90 -5.17 43.31
CA ASP A 467 -27.06 -5.50 44.74
C ASP A 467 -26.61 -6.85 45.33
N LYS A 468 -25.75 -6.75 46.36
CA LYS A 468 -26.17 -6.97 47.76
C LYS A 468 -25.07 -6.62 48.79
N LYS A 469 -25.42 -5.70 49.70
CA LYS A 469 -24.85 -5.63 51.06
C LYS A 469 -25.19 -6.93 51.82
N PRO A 470 -24.29 -7.45 52.67
CA PRO A 470 -24.61 -8.58 53.55
C PRO A 470 -25.46 -8.12 54.75
N PRO A 471 -26.42 -8.93 55.25
CA PRO A 471 -27.06 -8.67 56.53
C PRO A 471 -26.19 -9.18 57.68
N GLU A 472 -26.01 -8.34 58.69
CA GLU A 472 -25.57 -8.76 60.02
C GLU A 472 -26.69 -9.57 60.68
N HIS A 473 -26.38 -10.78 61.17
CA HIS A 473 -27.24 -11.48 62.13
C HIS A 473 -26.46 -11.69 63.42
N GLY A 474 -26.80 -10.86 64.42
CA GLY A 474 -26.56 -11.11 65.83
C GLY A 474 -27.68 -11.95 66.44
N THR A 475 -27.25 -12.92 67.23
CA THR A 475 -27.97 -13.92 68.04
C THR A 475 -29.07 -13.40 68.98
N THR A 476 -30.12 -14.20 69.15
CA THR A 476 -30.72 -14.73 70.41
C THR A 476 -32.05 -15.40 69.99
N GLY A 477 -32.36 -16.66 70.29
CA GLY A 477 -32.48 -17.31 71.59
C GLY A 477 -33.78 -18.11 71.51
N GLY A 478 -33.71 -19.45 71.55
CA GLY A 478 -34.88 -20.32 71.47
C GLY A 478 -35.58 -20.46 72.83
N VAL A 479 -36.89 -20.74 72.80
CA VAL A 479 -37.65 -21.42 73.85
C VAL A 479 -38.82 -22.17 73.20
N GLN A 480 -38.88 -23.49 73.47
CA GLN A 480 -40.00 -24.44 73.67
C GLN A 480 -41.33 -24.21 72.90
N GLU A 481 -42.00 -25.21 72.34
CA GLU A 481 -42.18 -26.61 72.74
C GLU A 481 -42.58 -27.45 71.50
#